data_AF-A0A6H2ENA3-F1
#
_entry.id   AF-A0A6H2ENA3-F1
#
_cell.length_a   1.000
_cell.length_b   1.000
_cell.length_c   1.000
_cell.angle_alpha   90.00
_cell.angle_beta   90.00
_cell.angle_gamma   90.00
#
_symmetry.space_group_name_H-M   'P 1'
#
loop_
_entity.id
_entity.type
_entity.pdbx_description
1 polymer ?
#
loop_
_entity_poly.entity_id
_entity_poly.type
_entity_poly.pdbx_seq_one_letter_code
_entity_poly.pdbx_strand_id
1 'polypeptide(L)'
;MLTIPLQRNQFTNVWQPIVTSEDIKVRSYRYDTGIETLRLENSRGYIEVLPFMGQIIWDAEFDDTSLRMTNMFSRPQPCKEIVDTYGCFAFHSGLLAAGCPSPEDNHPLHGEFPCATMDEAWLEIDDDGTVRIVSSYEYVQGFGHHYQAVPHVSMRPGSSMFDIGMKVTNLSKYAPMPLQYMCHMNYAFVENGVMTENLPEGAFQLRRTVPAHVTPTARWSEINEQILAGDIDGSSLAQAKEFDPEIVFFADDLPQYGKNIECELASEDGVVFRTEFSSEEFPVATRWILYNADQQVAAFVLPGTSRPEGFLAACEAGTLIELEAGQTRTFTVTTGIKE
;
A
#
# COMPACT_ATOMS: atom_id res chain seq x y z
N MET A 1 0.37 21.55 17.34
CA MET A 1 1.13 20.97 16.21
C MET A 1 2.53 21.57 16.09
N LEU A 2 3.56 20.73 16.19
CA LEU A 2 4.98 21.03 16.00
C LEU A 2 5.47 20.38 14.70
N THR A 3 6.31 21.07 13.92
CA THR A 3 6.91 20.55 12.69
C THR A 3 8.43 20.46 12.81
N ILE A 4 9.02 19.31 12.46
CA ILE A 4 10.46 19.06 12.54
C ILE A 4 10.97 18.62 11.15
N PRO A 5 11.70 19.49 10.42
CA PRO A 5 12.28 19.12 9.13
C PRO A 5 13.32 18.00 9.27
N LEU A 6 13.30 17.05 8.34
CA LEU A 6 14.29 15.99 8.25
C LEU A 6 15.35 16.36 7.21
N GLN A 7 16.60 16.14 7.56
CA GLN A 7 17.75 16.38 6.71
C GLN A 7 18.47 15.06 6.48
N ARG A 8 18.84 14.75 5.24
CA ARG A 8 19.51 13.47 4.89
C ARG A 8 20.82 13.24 5.67
N ASN A 9 21.46 14.29 6.17
CA ASN A 9 22.66 14.18 7.00
C ASN A 9 22.40 13.71 8.45
N GLN A 10 21.14 13.66 8.90
CA GLN A 10 20.73 13.09 10.18
C GLN A 10 20.68 11.55 10.16
N PHE A 11 20.77 10.94 8.98
CA PHE A 11 20.69 9.50 8.79
C PHE A 11 22.11 8.94 8.71
N THR A 12 22.44 8.05 9.64
CA THR A 12 23.76 7.41 9.75
C THR A 12 23.59 5.90 9.83
N ASN A 13 24.67 5.14 9.68
CA ASN A 13 24.66 3.68 9.86
C ASN A 13 24.57 3.24 11.34
N VAL A 14 24.09 4.12 12.22
CA VAL A 14 23.75 3.87 13.61
C VAL A 14 22.43 4.57 13.87
N TRP A 15 21.53 3.93 14.61
CA TRP A 15 20.23 4.53 14.98
C TRP A 15 20.45 5.82 15.78
N GLN A 16 19.92 6.93 15.27
CA GLN A 16 19.98 8.24 15.94
C GLN A 16 18.57 8.64 16.41
N PRO A 17 18.39 9.12 17.65
CA PRO A 17 17.10 9.66 18.08
C PRO A 17 16.81 10.99 17.39
N ILE A 18 15.57 11.17 16.93
CA ILE A 18 15.03 12.44 16.43
C ILE A 18 14.00 12.99 17.43
N VAL A 19 13.08 12.13 17.88
CA VAL A 19 12.06 12.43 18.89
C VAL A 19 12.12 11.35 19.96
N THR A 20 12.00 11.75 21.23
CA THR A 20 11.88 10.83 22.35
C THR A 20 10.92 11.43 23.37
N SER A 21 9.80 10.74 23.58
CA SER A 21 8.86 10.98 24.67
C SER A 21 8.64 9.68 25.46
N GLU A 22 7.72 9.70 26.41
CA GLU A 22 7.34 8.51 27.19
C GLU A 22 6.70 7.45 26.29
N ASP A 23 5.77 7.86 25.43
CA ASP A 23 4.94 6.93 24.64
C ASP A 23 5.35 6.81 23.16
N ILE A 24 6.22 7.69 22.66
CA ILE A 24 6.65 7.72 21.26
C ILE A 24 8.17 7.89 21.13
N LYS A 25 8.77 7.15 20.20
CA LYS A 25 10.15 7.35 19.75
C LYS A 25 10.22 7.42 18.23
N VAL A 26 11.00 8.36 17.73
CA VAL A 26 11.36 8.41 16.30
C VAL A 26 12.87 8.35 16.18
N ARG A 27 13.36 7.38 15.42
CA ARG A 27 14.80 7.15 15.20
C ARG A 27 15.12 7.10 13.72
N SER A 28 16.25 7.68 13.32
CA SER A 28 16.76 7.64 11.95
C SER A 28 17.90 6.65 11.80
N TYR A 29 17.99 6.04 10.62
CA TYR A 29 19.07 5.12 10.24
C TYR A 29 19.30 5.15 8.73
N ARG A 30 20.51 4.82 8.29
CA ARG A 30 20.85 4.62 6.87
C ARG A 30 21.38 3.21 6.68
N TYR A 31 20.72 2.44 5.81
CA TYR A 31 21.19 1.13 5.39
C TYR A 31 22.54 1.22 4.68
N ASP A 32 23.29 0.11 4.65
CA ASP A 32 24.53 -0.02 3.86
C ASP A 32 24.28 0.20 2.35
N THR A 33 23.05 -0.03 1.90
CA THR A 33 22.56 0.29 0.55
C THR A 33 22.44 1.80 0.28
N GLY A 34 22.61 2.64 1.31
CA GLY A 34 22.49 4.09 1.22
C GLY A 34 21.08 4.64 1.48
N ILE A 35 20.08 3.76 1.59
CA ILE A 35 18.68 4.14 1.81
C ILE A 35 18.45 4.63 3.25
N GLU A 36 17.86 5.82 3.37
CA GLU A 36 17.43 6.40 4.63
C GLU A 36 16.10 5.81 5.11
N THR A 37 16.03 5.51 6.41
CA THR A 37 14.84 4.98 7.08
C THR A 37 14.58 5.70 8.41
N LEU A 38 13.31 5.84 8.75
CA LEU A 38 12.83 6.25 10.05
C LEU A 38 12.06 5.09 10.69
N ARG A 39 12.28 4.87 11.97
CA ARG A 39 11.42 4.01 12.78
C ARG A 39 10.63 4.88 13.76
N LEU A 40 9.30 4.84 13.64
CA LEU A 40 8.35 5.46 14.57
C LEU A 40 7.76 4.35 15.45
N GLU A 41 7.90 4.49 16.76
CA GLU A 41 7.63 3.44 17.74
C GLU A 41 6.70 3.97 18.84
N ASN A 42 5.84 3.10 19.35
CA ASN A 42 5.08 3.32 20.59
C ASN A 42 5.19 2.10 21.52
N SER A 43 4.32 2.02 22.54
CA SER A 43 4.32 0.91 23.49
C SER A 43 3.87 -0.44 22.92
N ARG A 44 3.20 -0.46 21.76
CA ARG A 44 2.66 -1.67 21.12
C ARG A 44 3.48 -2.15 19.95
N GLY A 45 4.30 -1.29 19.34
CA GLY A 45 5.04 -1.68 18.15
C GLY A 45 5.71 -0.53 17.42
N TYR A 46 5.95 -0.73 16.13
CA TYR A 46 6.60 0.24 15.27
C TYR A 46 6.13 0.19 13.81
N ILE A 47 6.32 1.31 13.13
CA ILE A 47 6.38 1.39 11.67
C ILE A 47 7.76 1.90 11.24
N GLU A 48 8.28 1.31 10.16
CA GLU A 48 9.53 1.70 9.53
C GLU A 48 9.26 2.26 8.14
N VAL A 49 9.75 3.48 7.87
CA VAL A 49 9.36 4.28 6.72
C VAL A 49 10.62 4.79 6.01
N LEU A 50 10.62 4.79 4.68
CA LEU A 50 11.69 5.32 3.84
C LEU A 50 11.32 6.74 3.40
N PRO A 51 11.58 7.78 4.22
CA PRO A 51 11.01 9.12 4.01
C PRO A 51 11.46 9.78 2.71
N PHE A 52 12.55 9.30 2.10
CA PHE A 52 13.15 9.86 0.89
C PHE A 52 13.00 8.98 -0.36
N MET A 53 12.28 7.86 -0.27
CA MET A 53 12.07 6.91 -1.36
C MET A 53 10.61 6.46 -1.41
N GLY A 54 9.79 7.15 -2.21
CA GLY A 54 8.37 6.87 -2.38
C GLY A 54 7.51 6.99 -1.12
N GLN A 55 8.11 7.35 0.02
CA GLN A 55 7.59 7.10 1.36
C GLN A 55 7.13 5.64 1.57
N ILE A 56 7.91 4.68 1.04
CA ILE A 56 7.65 3.25 1.27
C ILE A 56 7.60 2.98 2.77
N ILE A 57 6.59 2.25 3.23
CA ILE A 57 6.54 1.69 4.58
C ILE A 57 7.24 0.33 4.51
N TRP A 58 8.51 0.31 4.87
CA TRP A 58 9.38 -0.84 4.73
C TRP A 58 8.96 -2.00 5.66
N ASP A 59 8.57 -1.68 6.88
CA ASP A 59 8.24 -2.68 7.89
C ASP A 59 7.20 -2.17 8.88
N ALA A 60 6.44 -3.08 9.48
CA ALA A 60 5.46 -2.77 10.51
C ALA A 60 5.24 -4.00 11.40
N GLU A 61 5.33 -3.81 12.71
CA GLU A 61 5.17 -4.87 13.71
C GLU A 61 4.44 -4.29 14.92
N PHE A 62 3.41 -4.99 15.39
CA PHE A 62 2.64 -4.64 16.58
C PHE A 62 2.32 -5.89 17.37
N ASP A 63 2.36 -5.80 18.71
CA ASP A 63 2.06 -6.91 19.63
C ASP A 63 2.79 -8.21 19.24
N ASP A 64 4.10 -8.10 18.97
CA ASP A 64 4.99 -9.20 18.52
C ASP A 64 4.57 -9.87 17.21
N THR A 65 3.70 -9.24 16.41
CA THR A 65 3.21 -9.74 15.12
C THR A 65 3.65 -8.82 13.99
N SER A 66 4.40 -9.38 13.03
CA SER A 66 4.76 -8.69 11.79
C SER A 66 3.54 -8.58 10.87
N LEU A 67 3.29 -7.38 10.36
CA LEU A 67 2.26 -7.11 9.34
C LEU A 67 2.81 -7.32 7.93
N ARG A 68 4.13 -7.40 7.76
CA ARG A 68 4.82 -7.48 6.47
C ARG A 68 4.85 -8.89 5.90
N MET A 69 4.65 -9.00 4.58
CA MET A 69 4.84 -10.23 3.81
C MET A 69 6.19 -10.91 4.06
N THR A 70 6.21 -12.24 3.94
CA THR A 70 7.48 -12.98 3.81
C THR A 70 8.05 -12.73 2.42
N ASN A 71 9.33 -12.41 2.34
CA ASN A 71 10.02 -12.09 1.10
C ASN A 71 11.53 -12.32 1.22
N MET A 72 12.23 -12.25 0.08
CA MET A 72 13.68 -12.45 -0.04
C MET A 72 14.55 -11.21 0.22
N PHE A 73 13.96 -10.01 0.33
CA PHE A 73 14.71 -8.77 0.51
C PHE A 73 15.04 -8.52 1.99
N SER A 74 16.30 -8.71 2.36
CA SER A 74 16.78 -8.40 3.72
C SER A 74 16.79 -6.91 4.08
N ARG A 75 16.75 -6.03 3.09
CA ARG A 75 16.85 -4.56 3.22
C ARG A 75 16.42 -3.88 1.93
N PRO A 76 15.99 -2.60 1.98
CA PRO A 76 15.59 -1.87 0.78
C PRO A 76 16.76 -1.67 -0.17
N GLN A 77 16.48 -1.76 -1.46
CA GLN A 77 17.46 -1.58 -2.53
C GLN A 77 17.27 -0.22 -3.23
N PRO A 78 18.34 0.47 -3.65
CA PRO A 78 18.23 1.65 -4.49
C PRO A 78 17.74 1.23 -5.87
N CYS A 79 16.53 1.62 -6.23
CA CYS A 79 15.93 1.28 -7.51
C CYS A 79 15.01 2.40 -8.02
N LYS A 80 14.52 2.23 -9.24
CA LYS A 80 13.52 3.11 -9.86
C LYS A 80 12.13 2.48 -9.91
N GLU A 81 12.05 1.15 -9.86
CA GLU A 81 10.83 0.39 -9.98
C GLU A 81 10.67 -0.49 -8.74
N ILE A 82 9.43 -0.61 -8.24
CA ILE A 82 9.15 -1.26 -6.95
C ILE A 82 9.53 -2.74 -6.94
N VAL A 83 9.48 -3.41 -8.10
CA VAL A 83 9.83 -4.83 -8.25
C VAL A 83 11.26 -5.15 -7.79
N ASP A 84 12.17 -4.18 -7.89
CA ASP A 84 13.57 -4.33 -7.49
C ASP A 84 13.78 -4.19 -5.98
N THR A 85 12.74 -3.85 -5.22
CA THR A 85 12.78 -3.70 -3.75
C THR A 85 11.46 -4.11 -3.07
N TYR A 86 10.75 -5.09 -3.64
CA TYR A 86 9.35 -5.41 -3.31
C TYR A 86 9.11 -5.99 -1.88
N GLY A 87 10.12 -6.04 -1.03
CA GLY A 87 10.02 -6.62 0.32
C GLY A 87 9.35 -5.78 1.39
N CYS A 88 8.70 -4.67 1.02
CA CYS A 88 8.12 -3.71 1.96
C CYS A 88 6.71 -4.10 2.45
N PHE A 89 6.28 -3.54 3.58
CA PHE A 89 4.90 -3.69 4.06
C PHE A 89 3.92 -2.93 3.17
N ALA A 90 4.18 -1.66 2.83
CA ALA A 90 3.29 -0.91 1.97
C ALA A 90 4.00 0.12 1.08
N PHE A 91 3.40 0.39 -0.07
CA PHE A 91 3.87 1.42 -1.00
C PHE A 91 2.70 2.07 -1.75
N HIS A 92 2.96 3.23 -2.33
CA HIS A 92 1.98 4.00 -3.10
C HIS A 92 2.10 3.66 -4.59
N SER A 93 1.20 2.82 -5.13
CA SER A 93 1.13 2.55 -6.57
C SER A 93 0.37 3.66 -7.28
N GLY A 94 0.94 4.20 -8.35
CA GLY A 94 0.47 5.44 -8.98
C GLY A 94 1.62 6.32 -9.48
N LEU A 95 1.41 7.62 -9.73
CA LEU A 95 0.16 8.36 -9.61
C LEU A 95 -0.44 8.70 -10.98
N LEU A 96 0.36 8.75 -12.04
CA LEU A 96 -0.12 8.96 -13.41
C LEU A 96 -0.69 7.69 -14.03
N ALA A 97 -0.13 6.55 -13.64
CA ALA A 97 -0.61 5.22 -14.00
C ALA A 97 -0.34 4.24 -12.85
N ALA A 98 -1.09 3.14 -12.77
CA ALA A 98 -0.92 2.13 -11.72
C ALA A 98 -1.18 0.71 -12.25
N GLY A 99 -0.93 -0.30 -11.41
CA GLY A 99 -1.19 -1.69 -11.75
C GLY A 99 -0.23 -2.28 -12.79
N CYS A 100 -0.63 -3.40 -13.38
CA CYS A 100 0.12 -4.12 -14.41
C CYS A 100 -0.15 -3.52 -15.80
N PRO A 101 0.87 -2.98 -16.49
CA PRO A 101 0.69 -2.47 -17.84
C PRO A 101 0.29 -3.59 -18.81
N SER A 102 -0.60 -3.28 -19.74
CA SER A 102 -0.79 -4.05 -20.97
C SER A 102 0.42 -3.89 -21.91
N PRO A 103 0.56 -4.71 -22.96
CA PRO A 103 1.59 -4.49 -23.99
C PRO A 103 1.52 -3.12 -24.68
N GLU A 104 0.35 -2.47 -24.67
CA GLU A 104 0.10 -1.14 -25.23
C GLU A 104 0.30 0.00 -24.24
N ASP A 105 0.37 -0.30 -22.94
CA ASP A 105 0.73 0.69 -21.90
C ASP A 105 2.22 1.02 -21.95
N ASN A 106 2.57 2.25 -21.56
CA ASN A 106 3.95 2.74 -21.52
C ASN A 106 4.32 3.28 -20.13
N HIS A 107 3.94 2.55 -19.10
CA HIS A 107 4.28 2.83 -17.71
C HIS A 107 4.88 1.58 -17.05
N PRO A 108 5.77 1.72 -16.06
CA PRO A 108 6.30 0.58 -15.32
C PRO A 108 5.19 -0.09 -14.47
N LEU A 109 5.44 -1.34 -14.06
CA LEU A 109 4.57 -2.03 -13.11
C LEU A 109 4.42 -1.20 -11.84
N HIS A 110 3.17 -0.96 -11.43
CA HIS A 110 2.76 -0.10 -10.31
C HIS A 110 2.97 1.41 -10.48
N GLY A 111 3.37 1.89 -11.66
CA GLY A 111 3.50 3.32 -11.94
C GLY A 111 4.84 3.92 -11.55
N GLU A 112 4.97 5.22 -11.75
CA GLU A 112 6.24 5.96 -11.61
C GLU A 112 6.56 6.39 -10.18
N PHE A 113 5.56 6.47 -9.31
CA PHE A 113 5.68 7.03 -7.98
C PHE A 113 6.33 6.13 -6.90
N PRO A 114 6.14 4.80 -6.87
CA PRO A 114 6.51 3.96 -5.71
C PRO A 114 7.94 4.12 -5.20
N CYS A 115 8.90 4.45 -6.08
CA CYS A 115 10.31 4.61 -5.74
C CYS A 115 10.82 6.03 -6.03
N ALA A 116 9.91 7.01 -6.17
CA ALA A 116 10.26 8.40 -6.45
C ALA A 116 11.19 8.95 -5.36
N THR A 117 12.19 9.74 -5.76
CA THR A 117 13.11 10.39 -4.82
C THR A 117 12.42 11.62 -4.25
N MET A 118 11.96 11.55 -2.99
CA MET A 118 11.25 12.66 -2.35
C MET A 118 12.18 13.87 -2.20
N ASP A 119 11.61 15.06 -2.43
CA ASP A 119 12.31 16.35 -2.34
C ASP A 119 12.52 16.76 -0.88
N GLU A 120 11.47 16.59 -0.07
CA GLU A 120 11.44 16.98 1.34
C GLU A 120 10.81 15.88 2.19
N ALA A 121 11.21 15.85 3.47
CA ALA A 121 10.54 15.07 4.50
C ALA A 121 10.57 15.80 5.84
N TRP A 122 9.55 15.60 6.66
CA TRP A 122 9.44 16.19 8.00
C TRP A 122 8.57 15.34 8.92
N LEU A 123 8.63 15.64 10.21
CA LEU A 123 7.70 15.12 11.21
C LEU A 123 6.69 16.21 11.57
N GLU A 124 5.43 15.82 11.78
CA GLU A 124 4.42 16.62 12.44
C GLU A 124 4.03 15.92 13.76
N ILE A 125 3.94 16.68 14.84
CA ILE A 125 3.57 16.17 16.16
C ILE A 125 2.40 16.99 16.66
N ASP A 126 1.26 16.32 16.85
CA ASP A 126 0.03 16.92 17.35
C ASP A 126 0.01 16.98 18.88
N ASP A 127 -0.91 17.78 19.43
CA ASP A 127 -0.97 18.05 20.88
C ASP A 127 -1.39 16.80 21.68
N ASP A 128 -2.01 15.81 21.03
CA ASP A 128 -2.37 14.50 21.59
C ASP A 128 -1.22 13.47 21.51
N GLY A 129 -0.06 13.87 20.99
CA GLY A 129 1.11 13.01 20.83
C GLY A 129 1.13 12.19 19.54
N THR A 130 0.12 12.30 18.67
CA THR A 130 0.16 11.68 17.34
C THR A 130 1.37 12.19 16.56
N VAL A 131 2.15 11.27 15.98
CA VAL A 131 3.27 11.61 15.12
C VAL A 131 2.97 11.21 13.70
N ARG A 132 3.17 12.14 12.77
CA ARG A 132 3.05 11.94 11.33
C ARG A 132 4.41 12.12 10.67
N ILE A 133 4.85 11.12 9.91
CA ILE A 133 5.99 11.23 8.99
C ILE A 133 5.40 11.68 7.65
N VAL A 134 5.90 12.80 7.12
CA VAL A 134 5.41 13.39 5.86
C VAL A 134 6.58 13.54 4.90
N SER A 135 6.31 13.32 3.62
CA SER A 135 7.24 13.59 2.52
C SER A 135 6.55 14.41 1.46
N SER A 136 7.32 15.14 0.64
CA SER A 136 6.78 15.82 -0.54
C SER A 136 7.63 15.51 -1.77
N TYR A 137 6.95 15.35 -2.90
CA TYR A 137 7.55 15.16 -4.20
C TYR A 137 6.83 16.00 -5.25
N GLU A 138 7.59 16.80 -5.98
CA GLU A 138 7.13 17.52 -7.17
C GLU A 138 7.54 16.76 -8.43
N TYR A 139 6.55 16.16 -9.09
CA TYR A 139 6.74 15.60 -10.42
C TYR A 139 6.58 16.70 -11.46
N VAL A 140 7.60 16.95 -12.27
CA VAL A 140 7.55 17.96 -13.34
C VAL A 140 8.18 17.45 -14.63
N GLN A 141 7.41 17.49 -15.72
CA GLN A 141 7.90 17.23 -17.06
C GLN A 141 7.68 18.43 -17.98
N GLY A 142 8.73 18.86 -18.69
CA GLY A 142 8.68 20.07 -19.52
C GLY A 142 7.61 20.08 -20.62
N PHE A 143 7.18 18.89 -21.08
CA PHE A 143 6.09 18.70 -22.04
C PHE A 143 5.10 17.63 -21.56
N GLY A 144 4.93 17.48 -20.24
CA GLY A 144 4.10 16.46 -19.63
C GLY A 144 3.34 16.98 -18.42
N HIS A 145 3.08 16.10 -17.47
CA HIS A 145 2.32 16.42 -16.27
C HIS A 145 3.17 17.18 -15.24
N HIS A 146 2.46 17.89 -14.35
CA HIS A 146 3.05 18.64 -13.25
C HIS A 146 2.17 18.47 -12.02
N TYR A 147 2.65 17.79 -10.99
CA TYR A 147 1.91 17.56 -9.76
C TYR A 147 2.78 17.60 -8.52
N GLN A 148 2.14 17.86 -7.38
CA GLN A 148 2.72 17.63 -6.07
C GLN A 148 2.02 16.46 -5.40
N ALA A 149 2.82 15.51 -4.92
CA ALA A 149 2.39 14.45 -4.04
C ALA A 149 2.91 14.70 -2.63
N VAL A 150 2.06 14.46 -1.63
CA VAL A 150 2.38 14.57 -0.20
C VAL A 150 1.87 13.30 0.49
N PRO A 151 2.59 12.18 0.40
CA PRO A 151 2.31 11.00 1.22
C PRO A 151 2.56 11.30 2.70
N HIS A 152 1.88 10.58 3.58
CA HIS A 152 2.19 10.58 5.00
C HIS A 152 1.81 9.26 5.67
N VAL A 153 2.43 8.97 6.81
CA VAL A 153 1.97 7.94 7.74
C VAL A 153 1.91 8.47 9.16
N SER A 154 0.80 8.19 9.86
CA SER A 154 0.50 8.72 11.19
C SER A 154 0.29 7.60 12.19
N MET A 155 0.89 7.71 13.38
CA MET A 155 0.68 6.74 14.46
C MET A 155 0.42 7.45 15.78
N ARG A 156 -0.57 6.94 16.52
CA ARG A 156 -0.94 7.43 17.85
C ARG A 156 -0.12 6.74 18.94
N PRO A 157 0.12 7.41 20.08
CA PRO A 157 0.59 6.75 21.30
C PRO A 157 -0.29 5.55 21.67
N GLY A 158 0.34 4.43 22.02
CA GLY A 158 -0.35 3.22 22.51
C GLY A 158 -1.29 2.50 21.53
N SER A 159 -1.30 2.88 20.25
CA SER A 159 -2.18 2.27 19.24
C SER A 159 -1.46 1.18 18.43
N SER A 160 -2.17 0.13 18.05
CA SER A 160 -1.69 -0.87 17.05
C SER A 160 -2.21 -0.59 15.64
N MET A 161 -2.92 0.52 15.47
CA MET A 161 -3.44 1.02 14.21
C MET A 161 -2.72 2.31 13.83
N PHE A 162 -2.56 2.53 12.52
CA PHE A 162 -1.93 3.71 11.96
C PHE A 162 -2.59 4.10 10.65
N ASP A 163 -2.41 5.36 10.24
CA ASP A 163 -3.03 5.92 9.04
C ASP A 163 -1.98 6.09 7.95
N ILE A 164 -2.27 5.57 6.75
CA ILE A 164 -1.50 5.79 5.52
C ILE A 164 -2.28 6.77 4.65
N GLY A 165 -1.67 7.89 4.31
CA GLY A 165 -2.34 8.94 3.55
C GLY A 165 -1.57 9.39 2.32
N MET A 166 -2.31 9.92 1.35
CA MET A 166 -1.78 10.50 0.12
C MET A 166 -2.59 11.74 -0.24
N LYS A 167 -1.90 12.84 -0.51
CA LYS A 167 -2.50 14.04 -1.11
C LYS A 167 -1.83 14.33 -2.44
N VAL A 168 -2.61 14.48 -3.50
CA VAL A 168 -2.13 14.77 -4.85
C VAL A 168 -2.77 16.06 -5.35
N THR A 169 -1.95 17.00 -5.82
CA THR A 169 -2.43 18.26 -6.41
C THR A 169 -1.89 18.40 -7.82
N ASN A 170 -2.76 18.56 -8.81
CA ASN A 170 -2.36 18.91 -10.17
C ASN A 170 -1.89 20.37 -10.18
N LEU A 171 -0.59 20.58 -10.41
CA LEU A 171 0.04 21.91 -10.43
C LEU A 171 -0.01 22.56 -11.82
N SER A 172 -0.51 21.86 -12.84
CA SER A 172 -0.79 22.43 -14.14
C SER A 172 -1.74 23.62 -14.01
N LYS A 173 -1.50 24.66 -14.81
CA LYS A 173 -2.33 25.87 -14.86
C LYS A 173 -3.55 25.74 -15.78
N TYR A 174 -3.61 24.69 -16.59
CA TYR A 174 -4.64 24.57 -17.63
C TYR A 174 -4.99 23.13 -18.01
N ALA A 175 -4.03 22.20 -17.98
CA ALA A 175 -4.24 20.84 -18.44
C ALA A 175 -4.73 19.93 -17.30
N PRO A 176 -5.73 19.06 -17.54
CA PRO A 176 -6.04 17.99 -16.62
C PRO A 176 -4.90 16.97 -16.57
N MET A 177 -4.93 16.12 -15.55
CA MET A 177 -3.92 15.10 -15.30
C MET A 177 -4.61 13.80 -14.92
N PRO A 178 -4.21 12.65 -15.51
CA PRO A 178 -4.71 11.37 -15.05
C PRO A 178 -4.25 11.10 -13.61
N LEU A 179 -5.10 10.44 -12.84
CA LEU A 179 -4.79 9.98 -11.50
C LEU A 179 -5.25 8.52 -11.32
N GLN A 180 -4.28 7.65 -11.09
CA GLN A 180 -4.51 6.30 -10.56
C GLN A 180 -3.75 6.15 -9.26
N TYR A 181 -4.41 5.70 -8.21
CA TYR A 181 -3.77 5.47 -6.92
C TYR A 181 -4.27 4.19 -6.29
N MET A 182 -3.34 3.39 -5.77
CA MET A 182 -3.62 2.24 -4.92
C MET A 182 -2.70 2.28 -3.70
N CYS A 183 -3.29 2.18 -2.52
CA CYS A 183 -2.55 1.95 -1.29
C CYS A 183 -2.21 0.46 -1.21
N HIS A 184 -1.02 0.10 -1.69
CA HIS A 184 -0.63 -1.31 -1.85
C HIS A 184 0.00 -1.81 -0.55
N MET A 185 -0.71 -2.66 0.20
CA MET A 185 -0.27 -3.26 1.46
C MET A 185 0.00 -4.75 1.29
N ASN A 186 1.26 -5.16 1.41
CA ASN A 186 1.72 -6.52 1.34
C ASN A 186 1.61 -7.19 2.71
N TYR A 187 0.38 -7.48 3.12
CA TYR A 187 0.11 -8.08 4.44
C TYR A 187 0.71 -9.48 4.60
N ALA A 188 1.23 -9.76 5.80
CA ALA A 188 1.73 -11.06 6.19
C ALA A 188 0.68 -12.16 5.93
N PHE A 189 1.14 -13.30 5.42
CA PHE A 189 0.27 -14.46 5.23
C PHE A 189 -0.15 -15.05 6.58
N VAL A 190 -1.44 -15.35 6.73
CA VAL A 190 -2.00 -15.96 7.94
C VAL A 190 -2.49 -17.36 7.60
N GLU A 191 -1.85 -18.39 8.15
CA GLU A 191 -2.26 -19.78 7.91
C GLU A 191 -3.71 -19.99 8.39
N ASN A 192 -4.54 -20.59 7.52
CA ASN A 192 -5.98 -20.80 7.74
C ASN A 192 -6.79 -19.54 8.07
N GLY A 193 -6.21 -18.35 7.85
CA GLY A 193 -6.87 -17.10 8.17
C GLY A 193 -8.20 -16.92 7.43
N VAL A 194 -9.13 -16.23 8.07
CA VAL A 194 -10.47 -15.95 7.52
C VAL A 194 -10.58 -14.46 7.25
N MET A 195 -10.93 -14.12 6.02
CA MET A 195 -11.20 -12.76 5.58
C MET A 195 -12.68 -12.44 5.76
N THR A 196 -12.97 -11.28 6.33
CA THR A 196 -14.34 -10.76 6.49
C THR A 196 -14.40 -9.29 6.15
N GLU A 197 -15.57 -8.83 5.75
CA GLU A 197 -15.79 -7.45 5.33
C GLU A 197 -17.23 -7.02 5.59
N ASN A 198 -17.47 -5.71 5.66
CA ASN A 198 -18.81 -5.15 5.76
C ASN A 198 -19.51 -5.00 4.38
N LEU A 199 -19.20 -5.88 3.43
CA LEU A 199 -19.77 -5.92 2.08
C LEU A 199 -20.72 -7.11 1.93
N PRO A 200 -21.69 -7.07 0.99
CA PRO A 200 -22.52 -8.24 0.71
C PRO A 200 -21.69 -9.40 0.16
N GLU A 201 -22.17 -10.62 0.39
CA GLU A 201 -21.59 -11.84 -0.19
C GLU A 201 -21.44 -11.72 -1.71
N GLY A 202 -20.28 -12.11 -2.24
CA GLY A 202 -19.96 -12.02 -3.67
C GLY A 202 -19.52 -10.63 -4.15
N ALA A 203 -19.36 -9.65 -3.26
CA ALA A 203 -18.76 -8.36 -3.61
C ALA A 203 -17.33 -8.52 -4.15
N PHE A 204 -16.52 -9.40 -3.54
CA PHE A 204 -15.24 -9.82 -4.10
C PHE A 204 -15.44 -10.95 -5.10
N GLN A 205 -15.01 -10.73 -6.34
CA GLN A 205 -15.11 -11.70 -7.43
C GLN A 205 -13.72 -12.07 -7.95
N LEU A 206 -13.52 -13.35 -8.25
CA LEU A 206 -12.26 -13.85 -8.80
C LEU A 206 -11.93 -13.13 -10.12
N ARG A 207 -10.69 -12.66 -10.24
CA ARG A 207 -10.15 -12.07 -11.46
C ARG A 207 -10.22 -13.08 -12.59
N ARG A 208 -10.73 -12.65 -13.75
CA ARG A 208 -10.89 -13.50 -14.94
C ARG A 208 -9.79 -13.33 -15.99
N THR A 209 -8.98 -12.28 -15.85
CA THR A 209 -7.86 -11.96 -16.73
C THR A 209 -6.56 -12.54 -16.19
N VAL A 210 -5.62 -12.85 -17.09
CA VAL A 210 -4.26 -13.27 -16.74
C VAL A 210 -3.31 -12.10 -17.03
N PRO A 211 -2.71 -11.46 -16.00
CA PRO A 211 -1.75 -10.37 -16.20
C PRO A 211 -0.50 -10.83 -16.94
N ALA A 212 0.18 -9.89 -17.60
CA ALA A 212 1.37 -10.19 -18.40
C ALA A 212 2.55 -10.78 -17.61
N HIS A 213 2.66 -10.45 -16.31
CA HIS A 213 3.71 -10.99 -15.43
C HIS A 213 3.38 -12.37 -14.85
N VAL A 214 2.14 -12.84 -15.01
CA VAL A 214 1.69 -14.16 -14.53
C VAL A 214 1.89 -15.20 -15.61
N THR A 215 2.56 -16.30 -15.26
CA THR A 215 2.62 -17.51 -16.09
C THR A 215 1.76 -18.60 -15.45
N PRO A 216 0.52 -18.83 -15.94
CA PRO A 216 -0.37 -19.82 -15.35
C PRO A 216 0.23 -21.24 -15.33
N THR A 217 0.06 -21.95 -14.21
CA THR A 217 0.34 -23.38 -14.11
C THR A 217 -0.96 -24.18 -14.26
N ALA A 218 -0.87 -25.48 -14.56
CA ALA A 218 -2.06 -26.34 -14.61
C ALA A 218 -2.81 -26.35 -13.27
N ARG A 219 -2.06 -26.44 -12.16
CA ARG A 219 -2.63 -26.41 -10.81
C ARG A 219 -3.31 -25.08 -10.50
N TRP A 220 -2.71 -23.96 -10.93
CA TRP A 220 -3.31 -22.64 -10.79
C TRP A 220 -4.67 -22.55 -11.50
N SER A 221 -4.77 -23.08 -12.72
CA SER A 221 -6.04 -23.10 -13.47
C SER A 221 -7.10 -23.96 -12.76
N GLU A 222 -6.74 -25.14 -12.25
CA GLU A 222 -7.65 -26.00 -11.47
C GLU A 222 -8.17 -25.28 -10.22
N ILE A 223 -7.30 -24.57 -9.49
CA ILE A 223 -7.69 -23.80 -8.29
C ILE A 223 -8.68 -22.71 -8.65
N ASN A 224 -8.47 -21.98 -9.75
CA ASN A 224 -9.41 -20.96 -10.20
C ASN A 224 -10.79 -21.58 -10.53
N GLU A 225 -10.82 -22.74 -11.18
CA GLU A 225 -12.07 -23.47 -11.44
C GLU A 225 -12.76 -23.93 -10.15
N GLN A 226 -12.01 -24.42 -9.18
CA GLN A 226 -12.54 -24.84 -7.87
C GLN A 226 -13.11 -23.66 -7.07
N ILE A 227 -12.46 -22.49 -7.10
CA ILE A 227 -12.99 -21.26 -6.50
C ILE A 227 -14.31 -20.87 -7.18
N LEU A 228 -14.37 -20.89 -8.51
CA LEU A 228 -15.59 -20.57 -9.27
C LEU A 228 -16.73 -21.57 -9.03
N ALA A 229 -16.40 -22.84 -8.77
CA ALA A 229 -17.36 -23.88 -8.42
C ALA A 229 -17.86 -23.79 -6.97
N GLY A 230 -17.17 -23.01 -6.12
CA GLY A 230 -17.44 -22.91 -4.68
C GLY A 230 -16.83 -24.05 -3.85
N ASP A 231 -15.92 -24.84 -4.43
CA ASP A 231 -15.19 -25.91 -3.74
C ASP A 231 -14.07 -25.36 -2.85
N ILE A 232 -13.53 -24.18 -3.22
CA ILE A 232 -12.58 -23.39 -2.43
C ILE A 232 -13.25 -22.09 -2.04
N ASP A 233 -13.31 -21.80 -0.74
CA ASP A 233 -13.83 -20.53 -0.23
C ASP A 233 -12.80 -19.41 -0.47
N GLY A 234 -13.16 -18.43 -1.30
CA GLY A 234 -12.32 -17.27 -1.61
C GLY A 234 -12.08 -16.33 -0.41
N SER A 235 -12.82 -16.50 0.68
CA SER A 235 -12.63 -15.78 1.94
C SER A 235 -11.79 -16.55 2.96
N SER A 236 -11.26 -17.74 2.62
CA SER A 236 -10.41 -18.55 3.51
C SER A 236 -9.01 -18.77 2.94
N LEU A 237 -8.01 -18.72 3.83
CA LEU A 237 -6.61 -19.06 3.50
C LEU A 237 -6.26 -20.54 3.76
N ALA A 238 -7.23 -21.39 4.10
CA ALA A 238 -6.99 -22.80 4.43
C ALA A 238 -6.36 -23.61 3.27
N GLN A 239 -6.66 -23.24 2.02
CA GLN A 239 -6.09 -23.86 0.81
C GLN A 239 -5.09 -22.95 0.10
N ALA A 240 -4.78 -21.78 0.67
CA ALA A 240 -4.00 -20.74 -0.02
C ALA A 240 -2.50 -21.07 -0.15
N LYS A 241 -2.01 -22.15 0.48
CA LYS A 241 -0.62 -22.63 0.31
C LYS A 241 -0.31 -23.13 -1.11
N GLU A 242 -1.34 -23.34 -1.93
CA GLU A 242 -1.19 -23.71 -3.35
C GLU A 242 -1.41 -22.52 -4.31
N PHE A 243 -1.59 -21.31 -3.78
CA PHE A 243 -1.85 -20.11 -4.59
C PHE A 243 -0.54 -19.55 -5.16
N ASP A 244 -0.04 -20.19 -6.21
CA ASP A 244 1.17 -19.82 -6.95
C ASP A 244 0.89 -19.81 -8.47
N PRO A 245 1.16 -18.72 -9.21
CA PRO A 245 1.85 -17.51 -8.74
C PRO A 245 0.99 -16.55 -7.93
N GLU A 246 -0.32 -16.43 -8.15
CA GLU A 246 -1.19 -15.55 -7.34
C GLU A 246 -2.67 -15.85 -7.58
N ILE A 247 -3.53 -15.66 -6.58
CA ILE A 247 -4.99 -15.61 -6.73
C ILE A 247 -5.47 -14.21 -6.37
N VAL A 248 -6.31 -13.63 -7.24
CA VAL A 248 -6.71 -12.23 -7.15
C VAL A 248 -8.22 -12.08 -7.24
N PHE A 249 -8.79 -11.25 -6.37
CA PHE A 249 -10.21 -10.90 -6.40
C PHE A 249 -10.39 -9.39 -6.50
N PHE A 250 -11.46 -8.95 -7.14
CA PHE A 250 -11.84 -7.54 -7.26
C PHE A 250 -13.19 -7.30 -6.62
N ALA A 251 -13.30 -6.21 -5.88
CA ALA A 251 -14.57 -5.59 -5.50
C ALA A 251 -14.65 -4.23 -6.17
N ASP A 252 -15.73 -4.00 -6.91
CA ASP A 252 -15.91 -2.78 -7.70
C ASP A 252 -17.13 -1.99 -7.22
N ASP A 253 -17.15 -0.70 -7.58
CA ASP A 253 -18.23 0.22 -7.29
C ASP A 253 -18.64 0.16 -5.81
N LEU A 254 -17.63 0.19 -4.93
CA LEU A 254 -17.78 0.17 -3.47
C LEU A 254 -18.73 1.25 -2.92
N PRO A 255 -18.84 2.48 -3.51
CA PRO A 255 -19.79 3.48 -3.04
C PRO A 255 -21.24 3.00 -3.00
N GLN A 256 -21.61 2.00 -3.81
CA GLN A 256 -22.96 1.41 -3.79
C GLN A 256 -23.27 0.66 -2.48
N TYR A 257 -22.24 0.19 -1.76
CA TYR A 257 -22.38 -0.62 -0.55
C TYR A 257 -22.26 0.19 0.75
N GLY A 258 -21.82 1.43 0.67
CA GLY A 258 -21.67 2.32 1.81
C GLY A 258 -20.40 3.15 1.73
N LYS A 259 -20.28 4.12 2.64
CA LYS A 259 -19.16 5.06 2.67
C LYS A 259 -17.91 4.46 3.32
N ASN A 260 -18.09 3.79 4.46
CA ASN A 260 -16.97 3.25 5.24
C ASN A 260 -16.84 1.76 4.93
N ILE A 261 -15.70 1.35 4.40
CA ILE A 261 -15.39 -0.05 4.14
C ILE A 261 -14.46 -0.53 5.25
N GLU A 262 -14.80 -1.69 5.82
CA GLU A 262 -14.03 -2.36 6.86
C GLU A 262 -13.74 -3.79 6.38
N CYS A 263 -12.46 -4.15 6.33
CA CYS A 263 -12.02 -5.51 6.03
C CYS A 263 -11.12 -6.01 7.15
N GLU A 264 -11.23 -7.29 7.46
CA GLU A 264 -10.46 -7.96 8.51
C GLU A 264 -9.87 -9.28 7.96
N LEU A 265 -8.70 -9.65 8.45
CA LEU A 265 -8.10 -10.99 8.30
C LEU A 265 -7.79 -11.53 9.70
N ALA A 266 -8.57 -12.51 10.13
CA ALA A 266 -8.46 -13.12 11.46
C ALA A 266 -7.63 -14.41 11.41
N SER A 267 -6.69 -14.55 12.33
CA SER A 267 -5.97 -15.79 12.59
C SER A 267 -6.71 -16.68 13.61
N GLU A 268 -6.35 -17.96 13.65
CA GLU A 268 -6.92 -18.92 14.62
C GLU A 268 -6.56 -18.59 16.08
N ASP A 269 -5.42 -17.93 16.31
CA ASP A 269 -4.95 -17.52 17.64
C ASP A 269 -5.54 -16.17 18.13
N GLY A 270 -6.40 -15.55 17.32
CA GLY A 270 -7.21 -14.38 17.70
C GLY A 270 -6.62 -13.03 17.32
N VAL A 271 -5.45 -12.98 16.66
CA VAL A 271 -4.94 -11.76 16.04
C VAL A 271 -5.81 -11.42 14.83
N VAL A 272 -6.16 -10.14 14.69
CA VAL A 272 -6.99 -9.67 13.57
C VAL A 272 -6.31 -8.47 12.93
N PHE A 273 -5.86 -8.64 11.69
CA PHE A 273 -5.49 -7.50 10.86
C PHE A 273 -6.76 -6.79 10.41
N ARG A 274 -6.74 -5.46 10.43
CA ARG A 274 -7.90 -4.64 10.09
C ARG A 274 -7.47 -3.51 9.17
N THR A 275 -8.30 -3.22 8.18
CA THR A 275 -8.13 -2.09 7.26
C THR A 275 -9.47 -1.39 7.06
N GLU A 276 -9.44 -0.07 7.16
CA GLU A 276 -10.60 0.81 7.00
C GLU A 276 -10.28 1.93 6.00
N PHE A 277 -11.25 2.26 5.15
CA PHE A 277 -11.13 3.34 4.20
C PHE A 277 -12.49 3.85 3.72
N SER A 278 -12.49 5.04 3.11
CA SER A 278 -13.67 5.61 2.48
C SER A 278 -13.82 5.11 1.04
N SER A 279 -14.99 4.58 0.67
CA SER A 279 -15.30 4.18 -0.71
C SER A 279 -15.39 5.38 -1.67
N GLU A 280 -15.61 6.59 -1.14
CA GLU A 280 -15.56 7.83 -1.94
C GLU A 280 -14.13 8.15 -2.39
N GLU A 281 -13.13 7.72 -1.61
CA GLU A 281 -11.71 7.89 -1.94
C GLU A 281 -11.20 6.69 -2.76
N PHE A 282 -11.68 5.49 -2.43
CA PHE A 282 -11.30 4.23 -3.08
C PHE A 282 -12.55 3.47 -3.55
N PRO A 283 -13.02 3.72 -4.78
CA PRO A 283 -14.22 3.06 -5.31
C PRO A 283 -14.03 1.58 -5.64
N VAL A 284 -12.80 1.06 -5.60
CA VAL A 284 -12.51 -0.36 -5.82
C VAL A 284 -11.55 -0.91 -4.77
N ALA A 285 -11.54 -2.23 -4.60
CA ALA A 285 -10.57 -2.93 -3.78
C ALA A 285 -10.11 -4.22 -4.45
N THR A 286 -8.85 -4.60 -4.20
CA THR A 286 -8.26 -5.85 -4.68
C THR A 286 -7.85 -6.75 -3.52
N ARG A 287 -8.10 -8.05 -3.62
CA ARG A 287 -7.42 -9.08 -2.82
C ARG A 287 -6.31 -9.69 -3.65
N TRP A 288 -5.11 -9.80 -3.08
CA TRP A 288 -3.98 -10.43 -3.74
C TRP A 288 -3.32 -11.40 -2.77
N ILE A 289 -3.38 -12.69 -3.11
CA ILE A 289 -2.89 -13.78 -2.26
C ILE A 289 -1.88 -14.58 -3.06
N LEU A 290 -0.70 -14.78 -2.50
CA LEU A 290 0.37 -15.56 -3.09
C LEU A 290 1.07 -16.35 -1.99
N TYR A 291 1.35 -17.62 -2.27
CA TYR A 291 2.15 -18.46 -1.40
C TYR A 291 3.10 -19.33 -2.21
N ASN A 292 4.41 -19.10 -2.02
CA ASN A 292 5.46 -20.00 -2.45
C ASN A 292 6.65 -19.96 -1.47
N ALA A 293 7.77 -20.57 -1.84
CA ALA A 293 8.94 -20.65 -0.98
C ALA A 293 9.68 -19.32 -0.79
N ASP A 294 9.57 -18.41 -1.76
CA ASP A 294 10.30 -17.13 -1.77
C ASP A 294 9.44 -15.98 -1.22
N GLN A 295 8.12 -16.06 -1.39
CA GLN A 295 7.18 -15.00 -1.06
C GLN A 295 5.88 -15.59 -0.49
N GLN A 296 5.35 -14.96 0.56
CA GLN A 296 4.06 -15.32 1.15
C GLN A 296 3.35 -14.06 1.60
N VAL A 297 2.14 -13.85 1.08
CA VAL A 297 1.38 -12.62 1.26
C VAL A 297 -0.11 -12.90 1.25
N ALA A 298 -0.82 -12.23 2.15
CA ALA A 298 -2.28 -12.19 2.17
C ALA A 298 -2.73 -10.73 2.20
N ALA A 299 -2.58 -10.04 1.07
CA ALA A 299 -3.11 -8.69 0.90
C ALA A 299 -4.65 -8.78 0.79
N PHE A 300 -5.30 -8.90 1.94
CA PHE A 300 -6.74 -9.17 2.09
C PHE A 300 -7.61 -7.99 1.64
N VAL A 301 -7.03 -6.80 1.50
CA VAL A 301 -7.64 -5.66 0.82
C VAL A 301 -6.57 -4.65 0.39
N LEU A 302 -6.65 -4.22 -0.87
CA LEU A 302 -5.84 -3.17 -1.48
C LEU A 302 -6.79 -2.10 -2.04
N PRO A 303 -7.05 -1.00 -1.29
CA PRO A 303 -7.93 0.06 -1.75
C PRO A 303 -7.31 0.81 -2.93
N GLY A 304 -8.11 1.02 -3.99
CA GLY A 304 -7.66 1.68 -5.21
C GLY A 304 -8.70 2.60 -5.84
N THR A 305 -8.23 3.53 -6.67
CA THR A 305 -9.08 4.34 -7.55
C THR A 305 -9.54 3.60 -8.80
N SER A 306 -8.80 2.55 -9.16
CA SER A 306 -9.05 1.67 -10.31
C SER A 306 -8.43 0.30 -10.04
N ARG A 307 -8.83 -0.70 -10.82
CA ARG A 307 -8.25 -2.05 -10.73
C ARG A 307 -6.76 -2.06 -11.10
N PRO A 308 -5.98 -3.06 -10.66
CA PRO A 308 -4.54 -3.15 -10.95
C PRO A 308 -4.24 -3.63 -12.39
N GLU A 309 -5.12 -3.39 -13.35
CA GLU A 309 -5.03 -3.91 -14.72
C GLU A 309 -4.39 -2.94 -15.71
N GLY A 310 -3.81 -1.83 -15.22
CA GLY A 310 -3.10 -0.85 -16.04
C GLY A 310 -3.90 0.41 -16.37
N PHE A 311 -3.25 1.35 -17.05
CA PHE A 311 -3.83 2.65 -17.40
C PHE A 311 -4.92 2.53 -18.47
N LEU A 312 -4.67 1.81 -19.56
CA LEU A 312 -5.65 1.64 -20.62
C LEU A 312 -6.90 0.88 -20.17
N ALA A 313 -6.74 -0.12 -19.29
CA ALA A 313 -7.88 -0.84 -18.69
C ALA A 313 -8.74 0.09 -17.82
N ALA A 314 -8.12 0.98 -17.03
CA ALA A 314 -8.85 1.97 -16.25
C ALA A 314 -9.58 3.00 -17.13
N CYS A 315 -8.98 3.40 -18.26
CA CYS A 315 -9.65 4.23 -19.27
C CYS A 315 -10.89 3.55 -19.84
N GLU A 316 -10.77 2.30 -20.29
CA GLU A 316 -11.87 1.54 -20.90
C GLU A 316 -13.01 1.30 -19.89
N ALA A 317 -12.66 1.02 -18.64
CA ALA A 317 -13.62 0.83 -17.55
C ALA A 317 -14.24 2.15 -17.04
N GLY A 318 -13.76 3.32 -17.47
CA GLY A 318 -14.22 4.62 -17.00
C GLY A 318 -13.86 4.92 -15.53
N THR A 319 -12.82 4.26 -15.00
CA THR A 319 -12.35 4.42 -13.61
C THR A 319 -11.13 5.34 -13.49
N LEU A 320 -10.51 5.71 -14.61
CA LEU A 320 -9.43 6.70 -14.61
C LEU A 320 -9.96 8.06 -14.14
N ILE A 321 -9.33 8.62 -13.12
CA ILE A 321 -9.66 9.97 -12.64
C ILE A 321 -8.93 11.00 -13.50
N GLU A 322 -9.67 11.95 -14.05
CA GLU A 322 -9.10 13.19 -14.63
C GLU A 322 -9.10 14.25 -13.53
N LEU A 323 -7.90 14.60 -13.03
CA LEU A 323 -7.70 15.63 -12.02
C LEU A 323 -7.50 16.99 -12.70
N GLU A 324 -8.46 17.89 -12.53
CA GLU A 324 -8.44 19.20 -13.17
C GLU A 324 -7.27 20.08 -12.70
N ALA A 325 -6.92 21.09 -13.50
CA ALA A 325 -5.88 22.05 -13.17
C ALA A 325 -6.12 22.70 -11.78
N GLY A 326 -5.13 22.64 -10.90
CA GLY A 326 -5.20 23.16 -9.54
C GLY A 326 -6.05 22.31 -8.57
N GLN A 327 -6.64 21.20 -9.02
CA GLN A 327 -7.45 20.34 -8.17
C GLN A 327 -6.58 19.46 -7.29
N THR A 328 -7.08 19.18 -6.08
CA THR A 328 -6.48 18.27 -5.11
C THR A 328 -7.40 17.08 -4.83
N ARG A 329 -6.81 15.89 -4.68
CA ARG A 329 -7.43 14.69 -4.10
C ARG A 329 -6.64 14.25 -2.86
N THR A 330 -7.34 13.70 -1.89
CA THR A 330 -6.76 13.15 -0.66
C THR A 330 -7.32 11.76 -0.45
N PHE A 331 -6.48 10.88 0.09
CA PHE A 331 -6.78 9.48 0.33
C PHE A 331 -6.23 9.10 1.70
N THR A 332 -6.99 8.32 2.47
CA THR A 332 -6.60 7.82 3.79
C THR A 332 -7.03 6.37 3.96
N VAL A 333 -6.11 5.55 4.46
CA VAL A 333 -6.37 4.17 4.87
C VAL A 333 -5.89 4.02 6.31
N THR A 334 -6.76 3.56 7.20
CA THR A 334 -6.40 3.21 8.58
C THR A 334 -6.20 1.69 8.64
N THR A 335 -5.05 1.24 9.16
CA THR A 335 -4.70 -0.18 9.10
C THR A 335 -3.83 -0.60 10.29
N GLY A 336 -3.80 -1.89 10.61
CA GLY A 336 -2.99 -2.42 11.70
C GLY A 336 -3.58 -3.69 12.33
N ILE A 337 -3.25 -3.92 13.60
CA ILE A 337 -3.90 -4.97 14.41
C ILE A 337 -5.08 -4.34 15.14
N LYS A 338 -6.25 -4.98 15.02
CA LYS A 338 -7.49 -4.56 15.69
C LYS A 338 -7.31 -4.47 17.21
N GLU A 339 -7.75 -3.35 17.78
CA GLU A 339 -7.62 -3.02 19.20
C GLU A 339 -8.72 -3.61 20.09
#